data_AF-A0A7X8BU55-F1
#
_entry.id   AF-A0A7X8BU55-F1
#
_cell.length_a   1.000
_cell.length_b   1.000
_cell.length_c   1.000
_cell.angle_alpha   90.00
_cell.angle_beta   90.00
_cell.angle_gamma   90.00
#
_symmetry.space_group_name_H-M   'P 1'
#
loop_
_entity.id
_entity.type
_entity.pdbx_description
1 polymer ?
#
loop_
_entity_poly.entity_id
_entity_poly.type
_entity_poly.pdbx_seq_one_letter_code
_entity_poly.pdbx_strand_id
1 'polypeptide(L)'
;MIRQYIHRNLLPTAVFFLILSLISCKRYVFVDEIRKTDSLILKINKLSELMVIDDEYLKLRSDSIKLRLDCIGRLDSNHMNDELKYDLVTYKGFYQNYTEFLTAYKSMKYDNQVFQSGLTELRQNLLKKSISRKEFEEAYNSFNEAINIHDSFCRTQINNILTTEKMYNRVNPRMIELYEKIKKNCTDNIKN
;
A
#
# COMPACT_ATOMS: atom_id res chain seq x y z
N MET A 1 34.02 56.93 37.71
CA MET A 1 33.38 57.14 36.39
C MET A 1 33.33 55.88 35.50
N ILE A 2 33.44 54.65 36.05
CA ILE A 2 33.51 53.39 35.26
C ILE A 2 32.17 52.61 35.28
N ARG A 3 31.33 52.79 36.31
CA ARG A 3 30.06 52.04 36.47
C ARG A 3 28.95 52.39 35.47
N GLN A 4 28.98 53.56 34.83
CA GLN A 4 27.93 53.97 33.88
C GLN A 4 28.14 53.44 32.45
N TYR A 5 29.37 53.04 32.08
CA TYR A 5 29.67 52.54 30.74
C TYR A 5 29.31 51.06 30.53
N ILE A 6 29.35 50.26 31.61
CA ILE A 6 29.04 48.83 31.54
C ILE A 6 27.53 48.60 31.26
N HIS A 7 26.64 49.40 31.84
CA HIS A 7 25.20 49.27 31.62
C HIS A 7 24.70 49.69 30.22
N ARG A 8 25.38 50.63 29.55
CA ARG A 8 24.95 51.11 28.22
C ARG A 8 25.21 50.12 27.09
N ASN A 9 26.23 49.25 27.22
CA ASN A 9 26.58 48.26 26.20
C ASN A 9 25.99 46.85 26.46
N LEU A 10 25.53 46.58 27.68
CA LEU A 10 24.85 45.32 28.05
C LEU A 10 23.44 45.20 27.44
N LEU A 11 22.72 46.33 27.30
CA LEU A 11 21.38 46.34 26.72
C LEU A 11 21.37 45.94 25.22
N PRO A 12 22.18 46.56 24.34
CA PRO A 12 22.19 46.20 22.92
C PRO A 12 22.77 44.81 22.66
N THR A 13 23.72 44.32 23.47
CA THR A 13 24.21 42.93 23.35
C THR A 13 23.16 41.91 23.80
N ALA A 14 22.46 42.14 24.91
CA ALA A 14 21.36 41.27 25.33
C ALA A 14 20.21 41.22 24.30
N VAL A 15 19.86 42.38 23.71
CA VAL A 15 18.88 42.46 22.62
C VAL A 15 19.36 41.71 21.37
N PHE A 16 20.64 41.82 21.01
CA PHE A 16 21.22 41.08 19.88
C PHE A 16 21.18 39.56 20.10
N PHE A 17 21.51 39.07 21.30
CA PHE A 17 21.41 37.65 21.64
C PHE A 17 19.95 37.15 21.69
N LEU A 18 19.00 37.97 22.14
CA LEU A 18 17.56 37.67 22.08
C LEU A 18 17.03 37.59 20.63
N ILE A 19 17.47 38.50 19.76
CA ILE A 19 17.09 38.47 18.34
C ILE A 19 17.68 37.23 17.67
N LEU A 20 18.95 36.91 17.92
CA LEU A 20 19.59 35.70 17.38
C LEU A 20 18.94 34.41 17.90
N SER A 21 18.58 34.35 19.18
CA SER A 21 17.91 33.18 19.75
C SER A 21 16.49 33.01 19.19
N LEU A 22 15.75 34.10 18.98
CA LEU A 22 14.43 34.07 18.32
C LEU A 22 14.52 33.63 16.85
N ILE A 23 15.54 34.08 16.11
CA ILE A 23 15.78 33.64 14.71
C ILE A 23 16.17 32.16 14.67
N SER A 24 17.01 31.71 15.60
CA SER A 24 17.43 30.30 15.71
C SER A 24 16.25 29.40 16.08
N CYS A 25 15.40 29.84 17.01
CA CYS A 25 14.20 29.12 17.43
C CYS A 25 13.17 29.00 16.27
N LYS A 26 12.98 30.08 15.49
CA LYS A 26 12.15 30.03 14.26
C LYS A 26 12.73 29.10 13.18
N ARG A 27 14.06 29.03 13.03
CA ARG A 27 14.71 28.08 12.12
C ARG A 27 14.56 26.63 12.58
N TYR A 28 14.70 26.37 13.88
CA TYR A 28 14.59 25.02 14.44
C TYR A 28 13.18 24.43 14.25
N VAL A 29 12.12 25.21 14.52
CA VAL A 29 10.72 24.77 14.35
C VAL A 29 10.42 24.38 12.90
N PHE A 30 10.93 25.16 11.94
CA PHE A 30 10.75 24.88 10.51
C PHE A 30 11.47 23.62 10.03
N VAL A 31 12.63 23.30 10.61
CA VAL A 31 13.37 22.07 10.32
C VAL A 31 12.59 20.83 10.78
N ASP A 32 11.87 20.92 11.89
CA ASP A 32 11.06 19.81 12.40
C ASP A 32 9.80 19.54 11.54
N GLU A 33 9.15 20.58 11.02
CA GLU A 33 8.00 20.45 10.11
C GLU A 33 8.39 19.78 8.78
N ILE A 34 9.56 20.16 8.23
CA ILE A 34 10.14 19.51 7.05
C ILE A 34 10.44 18.04 7.34
N ARG A 35 11.11 17.73 8.45
CA ARG A 35 11.43 16.35 8.85
C ARG A 35 10.20 15.47 9.00
N LYS A 36 9.13 16.01 9.58
CA LYS A 36 7.83 15.32 9.70
C LYS A 36 7.26 14.95 8.33
N THR A 37 7.26 15.91 7.40
CA THR A 37 6.75 15.67 6.04
C THR A 37 7.62 14.68 5.27
N ASP A 38 8.95 14.82 5.35
CA ASP A 38 9.91 13.91 4.71
C ASP A 38 9.77 12.47 5.24
N SER A 39 9.46 12.30 6.53
CA SER A 39 9.17 10.99 7.13
C SER A 39 7.94 10.32 6.51
N LEU A 40 6.84 11.08 6.30
CA LEU A 40 5.64 10.56 5.65
C LEU A 40 5.89 10.21 4.17
N ILE A 41 6.64 11.04 3.45
CA ILE A 41 7.03 10.77 2.07
C ILE A 41 7.84 9.48 1.99
N LEU A 42 8.81 9.29 2.89
CA LEU A 42 9.60 8.05 2.95
C LEU A 42 8.70 6.84 3.21
N LYS A 43 7.72 6.96 4.11
CA LYS A 43 6.78 5.88 4.42
C LYS A 43 5.97 5.47 3.18
N ILE A 44 5.44 6.44 2.45
CA ILE A 44 4.67 6.22 1.22
C ILE A 44 5.53 5.63 0.09
N ASN A 45 6.78 6.07 -0.04
CA ASN A 45 7.71 5.49 -1.03
C ASN A 45 8.00 4.01 -0.72
N LYS A 46 8.26 3.67 0.55
CA LYS A 46 8.41 2.27 0.97
C LYS A 46 7.16 1.43 0.71
N LEU A 47 5.97 2.02 0.87
CA LEU A 47 4.72 1.34 0.56
C LEU A 47 4.58 1.10 -0.95
N SER A 48 4.97 2.08 -1.76
CA SER A 48 5.01 1.99 -3.23
C SER A 48 5.87 0.81 -3.69
N GLU A 49 7.05 0.66 -3.09
CA GLU A 49 7.99 -0.44 -3.36
C GLU A 49 7.38 -1.81 -3.00
N LEU A 50 6.67 -1.88 -1.87
CA LEU A 50 5.97 -3.10 -1.45
C LEU A 50 4.86 -3.50 -2.44
N MET A 51 4.21 -2.51 -3.05
CA MET A 51 3.12 -2.69 -4.01
C MET A 51 3.59 -2.95 -5.44
N VAL A 52 4.87 -3.22 -5.69
CA VAL A 52 5.33 -3.64 -7.03
C VAL A 52 4.95 -5.11 -7.24
N ILE A 53 3.70 -5.32 -7.65
CA ILE A 53 3.12 -6.62 -7.96
C ILE A 53 2.70 -6.60 -9.42
N ASP A 54 3.03 -7.67 -10.14
CA ASP A 54 2.64 -7.85 -11.54
C ASP A 54 1.14 -8.20 -11.59
N ASP A 55 0.31 -7.19 -11.88
CA ASP A 55 -1.14 -7.34 -11.97
C ASP A 55 -1.57 -8.09 -13.22
N GLU A 56 -0.78 -8.06 -14.29
CA GLU A 56 -1.02 -8.85 -15.49
C GLU A 56 -0.82 -10.34 -15.20
N TYR A 57 0.24 -10.70 -14.48
CA TYR A 57 0.47 -12.07 -14.00
C TYR A 57 -0.69 -12.58 -13.14
N LEU A 58 -1.14 -11.78 -12.15
CA LEU A 58 -2.24 -12.17 -11.27
C LEU A 58 -3.57 -12.27 -12.04
N LYS A 59 -3.78 -11.42 -13.04
CA LYS A 59 -4.94 -11.51 -13.93
C LYS A 59 -4.92 -12.78 -14.76
N LEU A 60 -3.80 -13.10 -15.42
CA LEU A 60 -3.64 -14.35 -16.17
C LEU A 60 -3.89 -15.57 -15.27
N ARG A 61 -3.44 -15.51 -14.01
CA ARG A 61 -3.71 -16.56 -13.03
C ARG A 61 -5.20 -16.70 -12.72
N SER A 62 -5.88 -15.59 -12.45
CA SER A 62 -7.33 -15.56 -12.19
C SER A 62 -8.12 -16.11 -13.38
N ASP A 63 -7.83 -15.63 -14.60
CA ASP A 63 -8.49 -16.06 -15.83
C ASP A 63 -8.27 -17.57 -16.09
N SER A 64 -7.06 -18.05 -15.83
CA SER A 64 -6.71 -19.47 -15.95
C SER A 64 -7.47 -20.35 -14.95
N ILE A 65 -7.61 -19.91 -13.70
CA ILE A 65 -8.40 -20.61 -12.67
C ILE A 65 -9.87 -20.66 -13.09
N LYS A 66 -10.43 -19.52 -13.52
CA LYS A 66 -11.82 -19.41 -13.98
C LYS A 66 -12.12 -20.41 -15.09
N LEU A 67 -11.27 -20.45 -16.12
CA LEU A 67 -11.44 -21.37 -17.24
C LEU A 67 -11.44 -22.84 -16.81
N ARG A 68 -10.59 -23.21 -15.84
CA ARG A 68 -10.58 -24.58 -15.29
C ARG A 68 -11.83 -24.87 -14.47
N LEU A 69 -12.27 -23.93 -13.62
CA LEU A 69 -13.49 -24.06 -12.84
C LEU A 69 -14.73 -24.20 -13.74
N ASP A 70 -14.83 -23.43 -14.81
CA ASP A 70 -15.94 -23.50 -15.78
C ASP A 70 -15.97 -24.85 -16.51
N CYS A 71 -14.80 -25.47 -16.73
CA CYS A 71 -14.70 -26.81 -17.31
C CYS A 71 -15.11 -27.90 -16.30
N ILE A 72 -14.58 -27.82 -15.08
CA ILE A 72 -14.85 -28.83 -14.04
C ILE A 72 -16.30 -28.75 -13.55
N GLY A 73 -16.88 -27.56 -13.48
CA GLY A 73 -18.27 -27.34 -13.08
C GLY A 73 -19.31 -27.96 -14.04
N ARG A 74 -18.88 -28.46 -15.21
CA ARG A 74 -19.73 -29.22 -16.14
C ARG A 74 -19.82 -30.72 -15.80
N LEU A 75 -19.03 -31.20 -14.85
CA LEU A 75 -19.13 -32.58 -14.35
C LEU A 75 -20.26 -32.73 -13.32
N ASP A 76 -20.90 -33.90 -13.31
CA ASP A 76 -21.84 -34.28 -12.24
C ASP A 76 -21.09 -34.47 -10.92
N SER A 77 -21.36 -33.60 -9.94
CA SER A 77 -20.71 -33.56 -8.63
C SER A 77 -20.95 -34.81 -7.77
N ASN A 78 -21.89 -35.67 -8.16
CA ASN A 78 -22.26 -36.87 -7.41
C ASN A 78 -21.18 -37.97 -7.40
N HIS A 79 -20.19 -37.90 -8.31
CA HIS A 79 -19.12 -38.90 -8.43
C HIS A 79 -17.76 -38.41 -7.91
N MET A 80 -17.70 -37.24 -7.25
CA MET A 80 -16.46 -36.68 -6.70
C MET A 80 -16.22 -37.17 -5.27
N ASN A 81 -14.99 -37.63 -4.98
CA ASN A 81 -14.57 -37.92 -3.62
C ASN A 81 -14.42 -36.62 -2.79
N ASP A 82 -14.38 -36.76 -1.46
CA ASP A 82 -14.39 -35.61 -0.55
C ASP A 82 -13.11 -34.76 -0.64
N GLU A 83 -11.96 -35.37 -0.93
CA GLU A 83 -10.70 -34.67 -1.15
C GLU A 83 -10.78 -33.75 -2.38
N LEU A 84 -11.36 -34.23 -3.49
CA LEU A 84 -11.54 -33.45 -4.71
C LEU A 84 -12.58 -32.34 -4.53
N LYS A 85 -13.65 -32.60 -3.76
CA LYS A 85 -14.63 -31.56 -3.39
C LYS A 85 -13.97 -30.45 -2.58
N TYR A 86 -13.13 -30.81 -1.61
CA TYR A 86 -12.36 -29.84 -0.82
C TYR A 86 -11.45 -29.00 -1.71
N ASP A 87 -10.63 -29.66 -2.55
CA ASP A 87 -9.73 -28.98 -3.48
C ASP A 87 -10.48 -28.02 -4.43
N LEU A 88 -11.65 -28.42 -4.92
CA LEU A 88 -12.50 -27.57 -5.75
C LEU A 88 -13.00 -26.32 -5.02
N VAL A 89 -13.45 -26.45 -3.78
CA VAL A 89 -13.86 -25.31 -2.95
C VAL A 89 -12.66 -24.39 -2.69
N THR A 90 -11.52 -24.95 -2.35
CA THR A 90 -10.27 -24.20 -2.17
C THR A 90 -9.85 -23.47 -3.45
N TYR A 91 -9.95 -24.12 -4.61
CA TYR A 91 -9.60 -23.53 -5.91
C TYR A 91 -10.56 -22.40 -6.33
N LYS A 92 -11.86 -22.52 -6.00
CA LYS A 92 -12.83 -21.41 -6.10
C LYS A 92 -12.46 -20.25 -5.17
N GLY A 93 -12.03 -20.56 -3.94
CA GLY A 93 -11.54 -19.55 -2.99
C GLY A 93 -10.35 -18.77 -3.54
N PHE A 94 -9.41 -19.43 -4.24
CA PHE A 94 -8.31 -18.73 -4.90
C PHE A 94 -8.79 -17.74 -5.95
N TYR A 95 -9.72 -18.14 -6.83
CA TYR A 95 -10.29 -17.24 -7.84
C TYR A 95 -10.90 -15.98 -7.21
N GLN A 96 -11.64 -16.14 -6.12
CA GLN A 96 -12.22 -15.03 -5.38
C GLN A 96 -11.11 -14.12 -4.80
N ASN A 97 -10.11 -14.70 -4.14
CA ASN A 97 -8.98 -13.94 -3.57
C ASN A 97 -8.22 -13.15 -4.63
N TYR A 98 -7.93 -13.72 -5.81
CA TYR A 98 -7.27 -12.99 -6.90
C TYR A 98 -8.13 -11.82 -7.40
N THR A 99 -9.44 -12.03 -7.55
CA THR A 99 -10.36 -11.01 -8.06
C THR A 99 -10.53 -9.85 -7.06
N GLU A 100 -10.69 -10.17 -5.78
CA GLU A 100 -10.75 -9.19 -4.70
C GLU A 100 -9.44 -8.41 -4.59
N PHE A 101 -8.31 -9.11 -4.62
CA PHE A 101 -6.99 -8.47 -4.59
C PHE A 101 -6.77 -7.54 -5.78
N LEU A 102 -7.08 -7.96 -7.01
CA LEU A 102 -6.92 -7.12 -8.21
C LEU A 102 -7.78 -5.84 -8.14
N THR A 103 -8.96 -5.93 -7.52
CA THR A 103 -9.83 -4.76 -7.28
C THR A 103 -9.22 -3.84 -6.23
N ALA A 104 -8.80 -4.39 -5.08
CA ALA A 104 -8.15 -3.64 -4.02
C ALA A 104 -6.84 -3.00 -4.50
N TYR A 105 -6.06 -3.69 -5.32
CA TYR A 105 -4.75 -3.27 -5.80
C TYR A 105 -4.81 -1.98 -6.63
N LYS A 106 -5.85 -1.81 -7.44
CA LYS A 106 -6.09 -0.56 -8.17
C LYS A 106 -6.33 0.61 -7.21
N SER A 107 -7.20 0.42 -6.21
CA SER A 107 -7.46 1.44 -5.19
C SER A 107 -6.20 1.75 -4.39
N MET A 108 -5.41 0.73 -4.02
CA MET A 108 -4.18 0.91 -3.28
C MET A 108 -3.17 1.78 -4.04
N LYS A 109 -2.98 1.53 -5.35
CA LYS A 109 -2.11 2.36 -6.19
C LYS A 109 -2.62 3.80 -6.30
N TYR A 110 -3.93 3.97 -6.46
CA TYR A 110 -4.55 5.29 -6.55
C TYR A 110 -4.34 6.10 -5.27
N ASP A 111 -4.71 5.55 -4.11
CA ASP A 111 -4.56 6.21 -2.81
C ASP A 111 -3.10 6.60 -2.55
N ASN A 112 -2.16 5.71 -2.89
CA ASN A 112 -0.74 5.97 -2.74
C ASN A 112 -0.24 7.13 -3.63
N GLN A 113 -0.75 7.25 -4.86
CA GLN A 113 -0.49 8.42 -5.72
C GLN A 113 -1.08 9.71 -5.16
N VAL A 114 -2.29 9.63 -4.58
CA VAL A 114 -2.94 10.77 -3.91
C VAL A 114 -2.10 11.24 -2.72
N PHE A 115 -1.62 10.31 -1.88
CA PHE A 115 -0.76 10.65 -0.75
C PHE A 115 0.59 11.24 -1.19
N GLN A 116 1.23 10.70 -2.23
CA GLN A 116 2.47 11.27 -2.78
C GLN A 116 2.27 12.72 -3.24
N SER A 117 1.18 12.97 -3.97
CA SER A 117 0.85 14.29 -4.49
C SER A 117 0.56 15.27 -3.36
N GLY A 118 -0.30 14.87 -2.41
CA GLY A 118 -0.69 15.70 -1.27
C GLY A 118 0.47 16.03 -0.32
N LEU A 119 1.34 15.07 -0.03
CA LEU A 119 2.55 15.32 0.78
C LEU A 119 3.55 16.22 0.05
N THR A 120 3.69 16.07 -1.27
CA THR A 120 4.55 16.95 -2.08
C THR A 120 4.03 18.38 -2.05
N GLU A 121 2.72 18.57 -2.18
CA GLU A 121 2.08 19.88 -2.09
C GLU A 121 2.24 20.50 -0.70
N LEU A 122 1.94 19.74 0.36
CA LEU A 122 2.12 20.19 1.74
C LEU A 122 3.56 20.65 2.01
N ARG A 123 4.53 19.88 1.51
CA ARG A 123 5.95 20.22 1.60
C ARG A 123 6.30 21.49 0.83
N GLN A 124 5.75 21.69 -0.37
CA GLN A 124 5.96 22.92 -1.12
C GLN A 124 5.36 24.14 -0.41
N ASN A 125 4.18 23.99 0.19
CA ASN A 125 3.53 25.05 0.95
C ASN A 125 4.33 25.43 2.20
N LEU A 126 4.92 24.46 2.90
CA LEU A 126 5.90 24.71 3.96
C LEU A 126 7.10 25.50 3.43
N LEU A 127 7.75 25.04 2.35
CA LEU A 127 8.92 25.71 1.79
C LEU A 127 8.65 27.15 1.34
N LYS A 128 7.46 27.39 0.77
CA LYS A 128 7.00 28.73 0.35
C LYS A 128 6.48 29.58 1.52
N LYS A 129 6.37 29.01 2.73
CA LYS A 129 5.76 29.63 3.91
C LYS A 129 4.34 30.13 3.65
N SER A 130 3.61 29.42 2.79
CA SER A 130 2.24 29.75 2.38
C SER A 130 1.17 29.07 3.23
N ILE A 131 1.58 28.31 4.26
CA ILE A 131 0.71 27.64 5.22
C ILE A 131 1.13 28.05 6.64
N SER A 132 0.16 28.26 7.53
CA SER A 132 0.44 28.48 8.94
C SER A 132 0.82 27.18 9.64
N ARG A 133 1.50 27.29 10.79
CA ARG A 133 1.86 26.12 11.59
C ARG A 133 0.66 25.27 12.00
N LYS A 134 -0.46 25.92 12.36
CA LYS A 134 -1.68 25.21 12.77
C LYS A 134 -2.26 24.40 11.61
N GLU A 135 -2.38 25.02 10.45
CA GLU A 135 -2.85 24.34 9.23
C GLU A 135 -1.91 23.19 8.84
N PHE A 136 -0.60 23.37 8.98
CA PHE A 136 0.37 22.29 8.77
C PHE A 136 0.16 21.14 9.76
N GLU A 137 0.03 21.41 11.06
CA GLU A 137 -0.15 20.37 12.09
C GLU A 137 -1.44 19.58 11.87
N GLU A 138 -2.53 20.25 11.48
CA GLU A 138 -3.81 19.62 11.12
C GLU A 138 -3.65 18.71 9.90
N ALA A 139 -3.10 19.23 8.80
CA ALA A 139 -2.87 18.46 7.58
C ALA A 139 -1.93 17.27 7.82
N TYR A 140 -0.83 17.48 8.55
CA TYR A 140 0.12 16.44 8.91
C TYR A 140 -0.54 15.31 9.70
N ASN A 141 -1.35 15.65 10.71
CA ASN A 141 -2.03 14.64 11.53
C ASN A 141 -3.01 13.82 10.70
N SER A 142 -3.80 14.48 9.84
CA SER A 142 -4.73 13.79 8.93
C SER A 142 -4.00 12.87 7.94
N PHE A 143 -2.90 13.33 7.33
CA PHE A 143 -2.10 12.48 6.45
C PHE A 143 -1.48 11.31 7.21
N ASN A 144 -0.89 11.55 8.38
CA ASN A 144 -0.26 10.50 9.17
C ASN A 144 -1.25 9.39 9.55
N GLU A 145 -2.45 9.76 10.00
CA GLU A 145 -3.50 8.80 10.32
C GLU A 145 -3.93 7.99 9.08
N ALA A 146 -4.27 8.67 7.99
CA ALA A 146 -4.71 8.03 6.75
C ALA A 146 -3.64 7.09 6.17
N ILE A 147 -2.37 7.50 6.18
CA ILE A 147 -1.24 6.70 5.69
C ILE A 147 -1.02 5.47 6.58
N ASN A 148 -1.23 5.56 7.90
CA ASN A 148 -1.13 4.40 8.79
C ASN A 148 -2.21 3.36 8.51
N ILE A 149 -3.45 3.81 8.29
CA ILE A 149 -4.57 2.93 7.93
C ILE A 149 -4.29 2.27 6.57
N HIS A 150 -3.86 3.06 5.59
CA HIS A 150 -3.56 2.59 4.25
C HIS A 150 -2.37 1.59 4.22
N ASP A 151 -1.30 1.85 4.98
CA ASP A 151 -0.16 0.93 5.14
C ASP A 151 -0.60 -0.43 5.72
N SER A 152 -1.43 -0.42 6.77
CA SER A 152 -1.98 -1.64 7.36
C SER A 152 -2.84 -2.43 6.38
N PHE A 153 -3.72 -1.73 5.65
CA PHE A 153 -4.56 -2.32 4.62
C PHE A 153 -3.72 -2.97 3.51
N CYS A 154 -2.75 -2.23 2.95
CA CYS A 154 -1.87 -2.73 1.89
C CYS A 154 -1.10 -3.98 2.31
N ARG A 155 -0.49 -3.97 3.51
CA ARG A 155 0.22 -5.15 4.03
C ARG A 155 -0.67 -6.36 4.18
N THR A 156 -1.91 -6.14 4.64
CA THR A 156 -2.89 -7.22 4.78
C THR A 156 -3.22 -7.83 3.42
N GLN A 157 -3.54 -7.00 2.43
CA GLN A 157 -3.85 -7.47 1.07
C GLN A 157 -2.67 -8.23 0.45
N ILE A 158 -1.45 -7.71 0.60
CA ILE A 158 -0.24 -8.33 0.06
C ILE A 158 0.06 -9.67 0.76
N ASN A 159 -0.07 -9.74 2.07
CA ASN A 159 0.11 -11.00 2.79
C ASN A 159 -0.94 -12.04 2.41
N ASN A 160 -2.19 -11.61 2.19
CA ASN A 160 -3.27 -12.49 1.75
C ASN A 160 -2.99 -13.07 0.36
N ILE A 161 -2.54 -12.25 -0.60
CA ILE A 161 -2.25 -12.75 -1.95
C ILE A 161 -1.01 -13.65 -1.96
N LEU A 162 0.03 -13.32 -1.19
CA LEU A 162 1.22 -14.18 -1.06
C LEU A 162 0.89 -15.53 -0.41
N THR A 163 -0.03 -15.55 0.55
CA THR A 163 -0.51 -16.80 1.16
C THR A 163 -1.34 -17.61 0.17
N THR A 164 -2.21 -16.94 -0.59
CA THR A 164 -2.99 -17.54 -1.68
C THR A 164 -2.07 -18.18 -2.72
N GLU A 165 -1.02 -17.49 -3.16
CA GLU A 165 -0.02 -18.00 -4.10
C GLU A 165 0.66 -19.28 -3.59
N LYS A 166 1.06 -19.30 -2.31
CA LYS A 166 1.67 -20.49 -1.69
C LYS A 166 0.72 -21.69 -1.69
N MET A 167 -0.56 -21.46 -1.39
CA MET A 167 -1.57 -22.53 -1.38
C MET A 167 -1.95 -22.96 -2.80
N TYR A 168 -2.08 -22.01 -3.72
CA TYR A 168 -2.35 -22.24 -5.14
C TYR A 168 -1.32 -23.21 -5.72
N ASN A 169 -0.02 -22.98 -5.48
CA ASN A 169 1.03 -23.85 -6.00
C ASN A 169 0.96 -25.31 -5.51
N ARG A 170 0.30 -25.57 -4.37
CA ARG A 170 0.09 -26.93 -3.85
C ARG A 170 -1.11 -27.63 -4.49
N VAL A 171 -2.21 -26.91 -4.70
CA VAL A 171 -3.49 -27.48 -5.16
C VAL A 171 -3.58 -27.48 -6.70
N ASN A 172 -2.98 -26.49 -7.36
CA ASN A 172 -3.09 -26.28 -8.80
C ASN A 172 -2.66 -27.50 -9.66
N PRO A 173 -1.60 -28.26 -9.35
CA PRO A 173 -1.23 -29.44 -10.15
C PRO A 173 -2.37 -30.47 -10.25
N ARG A 174 -3.07 -30.74 -9.13
CA ARG A 174 -4.20 -31.68 -9.10
C ARG A 174 -5.38 -31.17 -9.92
N MET A 175 -5.63 -29.87 -9.87
CA MET A 175 -6.68 -29.21 -10.64
C MET A 175 -6.39 -29.19 -12.14
N ILE A 176 -5.11 -29.05 -12.53
CA ILE A 176 -4.67 -29.19 -13.92
C ILE A 176 -4.89 -30.62 -14.40
N GLU A 177 -4.48 -31.62 -13.61
CA GLU A 177 -4.66 -33.03 -13.98
C GLU A 177 -6.14 -33.37 -14.18
N LEU A 178 -7.02 -32.89 -13.30
CA LEU A 178 -8.46 -33.06 -13.44
C LEU A 178 -8.98 -32.38 -14.71
N TYR A 179 -8.59 -31.13 -14.94
CA TYR A 179 -8.99 -30.36 -16.13
C TYR A 179 -8.61 -31.09 -17.43
N GLU A 180 -7.38 -31.60 -17.53
CA GLU A 180 -6.91 -32.30 -18.73
C GLU A 180 -7.63 -33.64 -18.94
N LYS A 181 -7.91 -34.40 -17.87
CA LYS A 181 -8.73 -35.63 -17.95
C LYS A 181 -10.11 -35.36 -18.52
N ILE A 182 -10.78 -34.31 -18.04
CA ILE A 182 -12.12 -33.92 -18.51
C ILE A 182 -12.06 -33.51 -19.97
N LYS A 183 -11.11 -32.62 -20.31
CA LYS A 183 -10.96 -32.10 -21.66
C LYS A 183 -10.75 -33.22 -22.67
N LYS A 184 -9.87 -34.17 -22.36
CA LYS A 184 -9.59 -35.34 -23.21
C LYS A 184 -10.86 -36.16 -23.47
N ASN A 185 -11.61 -36.50 -22.42
CA ASN A 185 -12.84 -37.28 -22.52
C ASN A 185 -13.92 -36.57 -23.36
N CYS A 186 -14.00 -35.24 -23.30
CA CYS A 186 -14.92 -34.47 -24.15
C CYS A 186 -14.51 -34.49 -25.63
N THR A 187 -13.21 -34.41 -25.95
CA THR A 187 -12.73 -34.51 -27.33
C THR A 187 -12.88 -35.90 -27.95
N ASP A 188 -12.72 -36.96 -27.15
CA ASP A 188 -12.81 -38.34 -27.64
C ASP A 188 -14.27 -38.74 -27.95
N ASN A 189 -15.24 -38.19 -27.22
CA ASN A 189 -16.68 -38.39 -27.47
C ASN A 189 -17.24 -37.69 -28.72
N ILE A 190 -16.48 -36.80 -29.36
CA ILE A 190 -16.88 -36.13 -30.62
C ILE A 190 -16.38 -36.90 -31.85
N LYS A 191 -15.46 -37.86 -31.66
CA LYS A 191 -14.84 -38.64 -32.74
C LYS A 191 -15.45 -40.04 -32.94
N ASN A 192 -16.44 -40.40 -32.13
CA ASN A 192 -17.28 -41.59 -32.28
C ASN A 192 -18.70 -41.19 -32.68
#